data_AF-A0A0M4EAT9-F1
#
_entry.id   AF-A0A0M4EAT9-F1
#
_cell.length_a   1.000
_cell.length_b   1.000
_cell.length_c   1.000
_cell.angle_alpha   90.00
_cell.angle_beta   90.00
_cell.angle_gamma   90.00
#
_symmetry.space_group_name_H-M   'P 1'
#
loop_
_entity.id
_entity.type
_entity.pdbx_description
1 polymer ?
#
loop_
_entity_poly.entity_id
_entity_poly.type
_entity_poly.pdbx_seq_one_letter_code
_entity_poly.pdbx_strand_id
1 'polypeptide(L)'
;MKLLVLAFLATLALSQALVKEEIAAKEYLENLNKELALRTNVDTEAAWAYASNINDENEKKRNENAAELAKFLKEIAADTQKFNWRSYQSEDIKRQFKFLTKLGYAAL
;
A
#
# COMPACT_ATOMS: atom_id res chain seq x y z
N MET A 1 43.16 -11.69 3.56
CA MET A 1 42.77 -10.75 2.48
C MET A 1 41.63 -11.26 1.60
N LYS A 2 41.69 -12.45 0.98
CA LYS A 2 40.63 -12.94 0.07
C LYS A 2 39.23 -13.02 0.71
N LEU A 3 39.13 -13.48 1.96
CA LEU A 3 37.85 -13.56 2.69
C LEU A 3 37.23 -12.18 2.98
N LEU A 4 38.05 -11.18 3.31
CA LEU A 4 37.58 -9.82 3.56
C LEU A 4 37.06 -9.15 2.28
N VAL A 5 37.75 -9.35 1.16
CA VAL A 5 37.32 -8.84 -0.16
C VAL A 5 36.00 -9.48 -0.60
N LEU A 6 35.85 -10.81 -0.41
CA LEU A 6 34.61 -11.52 -0.72
C LEU A 6 33.43 -11.04 0.14
N ALA A 7 33.65 -10.86 1.45
CA ALA A 7 32.62 -10.33 2.35
C ALA A 7 32.20 -8.90 1.95
N PHE A 8 33.15 -8.06 1.57
CA PHE A 8 32.88 -6.68 1.16
C PHE A 8 32.06 -6.62 -0.14
N LEU A 9 32.40 -7.46 -1.14
CA LEU A 9 31.64 -7.56 -2.39
C LEU A 9 30.21 -8.06 -2.16
N ALA A 10 30.02 -9.04 -1.27
CA ALA A 10 28.69 -9.52 -0.92
C ALA A 10 27.83 -8.43 -0.26
N THR A 11 28.40 -7.63 0.66
CA THR A 11 27.69 -6.51 1.28
C THR A 11 27.31 -5.42 0.29
N LEU A 12 28.18 -5.13 -0.68
CA LEU A 12 27.91 -4.13 -1.71
C LEU A 12 26.79 -4.58 -2.65
N ALA A 13 26.81 -5.84 -3.08
CA ALA A 13 25.77 -6.41 -3.92
C ALA A 13 24.40 -6.41 -3.22
N LEU A 14 24.37 -6.74 -1.93
CA LEU A 14 23.14 -6.68 -1.12
C LEU A 14 22.62 -5.25 -0.99
N SER A 15 23.51 -4.28 -0.72
CA SER A 15 23.14 -2.87 -0.65
C SER A 15 22.55 -2.34 -1.96
N GLN A 16 23.12 -2.74 -3.11
CA GLN A 16 22.58 -2.35 -4.42
C GLN A 16 21.22 -2.98 -4.70
N ALA A 17 21.02 -4.24 -4.33
CA ALA A 17 19.74 -4.92 -4.46
C ALA A 17 18.65 -4.23 -3.64
N LEU A 18 18.95 -3.82 -2.40
CA LEU A 18 18.02 -3.09 -1.54
C LEU A 18 17.64 -1.74 -2.11
N VAL A 19 18.60 -0.95 -2.63
CA VAL A 19 18.32 0.34 -3.27
C VAL A 19 17.42 0.14 -4.50
N LYS A 20 17.68 -0.89 -5.31
CA LYS A 20 16.85 -1.19 -6.48
C LYS A 20 15.42 -1.59 -6.09
N GLU A 21 15.26 -2.39 -5.04
CA GLU A 21 13.95 -2.75 -4.50
C GLU A 21 13.20 -1.51 -4.00
N GLU A 22 13.88 -0.60 -3.27
CA GLU A 22 13.27 0.62 -2.74
C GLU A 22 12.80 1.57 -3.86
N ILE A 23 13.53 1.67 -4.98
CA ILE A 23 13.10 2.42 -6.16
C ILE A 23 11.80 1.82 -6.73
N ALA A 24 11.74 0.50 -6.91
CA ALA A 24 10.54 -0.17 -7.40
C ALA A 24 9.37 -0.03 -6.41
N ALA A 25 9.64 -0.07 -5.10
CA ALA A 25 8.66 0.15 -4.06
C ALA A 25 8.10 1.58 -4.09
N LYS A 26 8.95 2.57 -4.39
CA LYS A 26 8.52 3.97 -4.58
C LYS A 26 7.59 4.10 -5.79
N GLU A 27 7.95 3.54 -6.93
CA GLU A 27 7.11 3.56 -8.14
C GLU A 27 5.76 2.86 -7.90
N TYR A 28 5.77 1.75 -7.16
CA TYR A 28 4.56 1.07 -6.72
C TYR A 28 3.68 1.98 -5.87
N LEU A 29 4.23 2.66 -4.86
CA LEU A 29 3.48 3.60 -4.01
C LEU A 29 2.91 4.78 -4.81
N GLU A 30 3.66 5.34 -5.75
CA GLU A 30 3.19 6.45 -6.58
C GLU A 30 1.97 6.06 -7.42
N ASN A 31 1.97 4.87 -8.00
CA ASN A 31 0.82 4.36 -8.76
C ASN A 31 -0.35 3.99 -7.85
N LEU A 32 -0.06 3.34 -6.73
CA LEU A 32 -1.05 2.97 -5.73
C LEU A 32 -1.77 4.19 -5.14
N ASN A 33 -1.04 5.26 -4.83
CA ASN A 33 -1.63 6.48 -4.29
C ASN A 33 -2.61 7.15 -5.26
N LYS A 34 -2.32 7.12 -6.57
CA LYS A 34 -3.26 7.62 -7.59
C LYS A 34 -4.53 6.79 -7.63
N GLU A 35 -4.40 5.46 -7.60
CA GLU A 35 -5.54 4.55 -7.61
C GLU A 35 -6.39 4.67 -6.35
N LEU A 36 -5.75 4.78 -5.17
CA LEU A 36 -6.43 5.02 -3.91
C LEU A 36 -7.20 6.34 -3.93
N ALA A 37 -6.62 7.42 -4.46
CA ALA A 37 -7.29 8.71 -4.56
C ALA A 37 -8.58 8.61 -5.41
N LEU A 38 -8.52 7.89 -6.54
CA LEU A 38 -9.69 7.68 -7.40
C LEU A 38 -10.79 6.89 -6.68
N ARG A 39 -10.44 5.74 -6.10
CA ARG A 39 -11.43 4.85 -5.45
C ARG A 39 -12.03 5.46 -4.19
N THR A 40 -11.21 6.11 -3.38
CA THR A 40 -11.68 6.77 -2.15
C THR A 40 -12.57 7.98 -2.45
N ASN A 41 -12.32 8.70 -3.56
CA ASN A 41 -13.22 9.75 -4.02
C ASN A 41 -14.60 9.17 -4.39
N VAL A 42 -14.66 8.10 -5.17
CA VAL A 42 -15.93 7.42 -5.53
C VAL A 42 -16.69 6.91 -4.29
N ASP A 43 -15.98 6.29 -3.34
CA ASP A 43 -16.58 5.83 -2.08
C ASP A 43 -17.12 7.01 -1.25
N THR A 44 -16.35 8.10 -1.16
CA THR A 44 -16.75 9.32 -0.44
C THR A 44 -17.99 9.97 -1.07
N GLU A 45 -18.05 10.03 -2.41
CA GLU A 45 -19.20 10.58 -3.13
C GLU A 45 -20.46 9.74 -2.91
N ALA A 46 -20.35 8.42 -2.92
CA ALA A 46 -21.49 7.54 -2.62
C ALA A 46 -21.95 7.66 -1.16
N ALA A 47 -21.02 7.77 -0.22
CA ALA A 47 -21.33 8.03 1.19
C ALA A 47 -22.03 9.39 1.36
N TRP A 48 -21.55 10.42 0.67
CA TRP A 48 -22.18 11.75 0.68
C TRP A 48 -23.57 11.73 0.05
N ALA A 49 -23.77 11.02 -1.06
CA ALA A 49 -25.07 10.88 -1.71
C ALA A 49 -26.12 10.27 -0.77
N TYR A 50 -25.75 9.24 -0.02
CA TYR A 50 -26.63 8.67 1.00
C TYR A 50 -26.86 9.61 2.19
N ALA A 51 -25.81 10.23 2.72
CA ALA A 51 -25.92 11.13 3.87
C ALA A 51 -26.77 12.38 3.57
N SER A 52 -26.71 12.87 2.32
CA SER A 52 -27.45 14.04 1.86
C SER A 52 -28.87 13.70 1.37
N ASN A 53 -29.12 12.44 0.99
CA ASN A 53 -30.43 11.95 0.57
C ASN A 53 -30.59 10.46 0.93
N ILE A 54 -31.21 10.21 2.07
CA ILE A 54 -31.38 8.86 2.63
C ILE A 54 -32.50 8.13 1.89
N ASN A 55 -32.13 7.11 1.12
CA ASN A 55 -33.03 6.17 0.45
C ASN A 55 -32.30 4.84 0.14
N ASP A 56 -33.08 3.80 -0.20
CA ASP A 56 -32.57 2.44 -0.42
C ASP A 56 -31.56 2.34 -1.58
N GLU A 57 -31.75 3.13 -2.64
CA GLU A 57 -30.84 3.13 -3.80
C GLU A 57 -29.46 3.68 -3.43
N ASN A 58 -29.42 4.81 -2.73
CA ASN A 58 -28.19 5.43 -2.26
C ASN A 58 -27.52 4.56 -1.17
N GLU A 59 -28.31 3.91 -0.31
CA GLU A 59 -27.78 2.98 0.69
C GLU A 59 -27.06 1.81 0.02
N LYS A 60 -27.71 1.20 -0.98
CA LYS A 60 -27.15 0.09 -1.75
C LYS A 60 -25.85 0.51 -2.43
N LYS A 61 -25.84 1.64 -3.15
CA LYS A 61 -24.63 2.15 -3.83
C LYS A 61 -23.48 2.42 -2.87
N ARG A 62 -23.76 3.05 -1.72
CA ARG A 62 -22.76 3.26 -0.67
C ARG A 62 -22.17 1.93 -0.20
N ASN A 63 -23.01 0.93 0.09
CA ASN A 63 -22.55 -0.35 0.59
C ASN A 63 -21.73 -1.14 -0.44
N GLU A 64 -22.13 -1.09 -1.72
CA GLU A 64 -21.41 -1.72 -2.83
C GLU A 64 -20.01 -1.09 -3.00
N ASN A 65 -19.92 0.23 -3.07
CA ASN A 65 -18.64 0.94 -3.19
C ASN A 65 -17.73 0.69 -1.98
N ALA A 66 -18.27 0.72 -0.77
CA ALA A 66 -17.51 0.46 0.44
C ALA A 66 -16.95 -0.98 0.47
N ALA A 67 -17.73 -1.95 0.00
CA ALA A 67 -17.29 -3.35 -0.11
C ALA A 67 -16.18 -3.52 -1.17
N GLU A 68 -16.30 -2.86 -2.32
CA GLU A 68 -15.26 -2.86 -3.35
C GLU A 68 -13.96 -2.23 -2.87
N LEU A 69 -14.03 -1.07 -2.21
CA LEU A 69 -12.87 -0.42 -1.63
C LEU A 69 -12.22 -1.29 -0.55
N ALA A 70 -13.01 -1.90 0.34
CA ALA A 70 -12.50 -2.79 1.38
C ALA A 70 -11.77 -4.01 0.78
N LYS A 71 -12.32 -4.60 -0.29
CA LYS A 71 -11.66 -5.71 -1.01
C LYS A 71 -10.31 -5.26 -1.58
N PHE A 72 -10.27 -4.10 -2.23
CA PHE A 72 -9.04 -3.55 -2.79
C PHE A 72 -7.98 -3.25 -1.71
N LEU A 73 -8.37 -2.65 -0.58
CA LEU A 73 -7.47 -2.41 0.55
C LEU A 73 -6.87 -3.69 1.13
N LYS A 74 -7.66 -4.79 1.14
CA LYS A 74 -7.16 -6.10 1.55
C LYS A 74 -6.10 -6.66 0.59
N GLU A 75 -6.30 -6.49 -0.72
CA GLU A 75 -5.32 -6.88 -1.75
C GLU A 75 -4.03 -6.08 -1.60
N ILE A 76 -4.12 -4.76 -1.41
CA ILE A 76 -2.97 -3.89 -1.14
C ILE A 76 -2.20 -4.33 0.11
N ALA A 77 -2.91 -4.66 1.19
CA ALA A 77 -2.25 -5.11 2.42
C ALA A 77 -1.48 -6.41 2.20
N ALA A 78 -2.01 -7.35 1.40
CA ALA A 78 -1.32 -8.58 1.03
C ALA A 78 -0.11 -8.33 0.11
N ASP A 79 -0.23 -7.40 -0.84
CA ASP A 79 0.86 -7.05 -1.75
C ASP A 79 2.00 -6.31 -1.04
N THR A 80 1.68 -5.35 -0.18
CA THR A 80 2.66 -4.56 0.58
C THR A 80 3.44 -5.39 1.60
N GLN A 81 2.90 -6.54 2.05
CA GLN A 81 3.63 -7.50 2.89
C GLN A 81 4.78 -8.22 2.16
N LYS A 82 4.78 -8.25 0.82
CA LYS A 82 5.81 -8.94 0.02
C LYS A 82 7.12 -8.14 -0.04
N PHE A 83 7.08 -6.84 0.28
CA PHE A 83 8.22 -5.94 0.22
C PHE A 83 9.04 -6.00 1.51
N ASN A 84 10.36 -5.95 1.41
CA ASN A 84 11.25 -5.87 2.58
C ASN A 84 11.37 -4.43 3.10
N TRP A 85 10.23 -3.75 3.24
CA TRP A 85 10.19 -2.30 3.45
C TRP A 85 10.85 -1.83 4.74
N ARG A 86 11.02 -2.70 5.74
CA ARG A 86 11.74 -2.38 6.98
C ARG A 86 13.22 -2.06 6.75
N SER A 87 13.78 -2.53 5.64
CA SER A 87 15.18 -2.34 5.27
C SER A 87 15.43 -1.08 4.43
N TYR A 88 14.37 -0.38 4.02
CA TYR A 88 14.46 0.81 3.19
C TYR A 88 15.09 1.99 3.94
N GLN A 89 15.81 2.83 3.19
CA GLN A 89 16.50 4.01 3.69
C GLN A 89 15.52 5.15 3.94
N SER A 90 14.53 5.34 3.07
CA SER A 90 13.53 6.40 3.19
C SER A 90 12.52 6.13 4.31
N GLU A 91 12.49 7.01 5.31
CA GLU A 91 11.50 6.97 6.39
C GLU A 91 10.07 7.21 5.89
N ASP A 92 9.88 8.03 4.86
CA ASP A 92 8.54 8.28 4.32
C ASP A 92 7.97 7.03 3.63
N ILE A 93 8.78 6.35 2.80
CA ILE A 93 8.38 5.08 2.16
C ILE A 93 8.05 4.04 3.24
N LYS A 94 8.90 3.92 4.27
CA LYS A 94 8.62 3.03 5.43
C LYS A 94 7.31 3.34 6.11
N ARG A 95 6.99 4.62 6.33
CA ARG A 95 5.74 5.05 6.96
C ARG A 95 4.53 4.66 6.11
N GLN A 96 4.60 4.86 4.79
CA GLN A 96 3.52 4.48 3.86
C GLN A 96 3.29 2.95 3.87
N PHE A 97 4.34 2.14 3.72
CA PHE A 97 4.22 0.67 3.81
C PHE A 97 3.71 0.19 5.17
N LYS A 98 4.17 0.80 6.27
CA LYS A 98 3.69 0.49 7.63
C LYS A 98 2.19 0.76 7.79
N PHE A 99 1.66 1.77 7.10
CA PHE A 99 0.23 2.06 7.12
C PHE A 99 -0.55 1.04 6.28
N LEU A 100 -0.11 0.82 5.04
CA LEU A 100 -0.79 -0.04 4.06
C LEU A 100 -0.78 -1.53 4.44
N THR A 101 0.23 -1.98 5.17
CA THR A 101 0.32 -3.38 5.65
C THR A 101 -0.62 -3.69 6.82
N LYS A 102 -1.23 -2.68 7.46
CA LYS A 102 -2.17 -2.90 8.56
C LYS A 102 -3.56 -3.24 8.01
N LEU A 103 -3.96 -4.49 8.15
CA LEU A 103 -5.31 -4.98 7.82
C LEU A 103 -6.42 -4.48 8.77
N GLY A 104 -6.08 -3.82 9.88
CA GLY A 104 -7.06 -3.38 10.87
C GLY A 104 -7.88 -4.56 11.43
N TYR A 105 -9.20 -4.40 11.53
CA TYR A 105 -10.12 -5.46 11.97
C TYR A 105 -10.26 -6.62 10.97
N ALA A 106 -9.76 -6.49 9.73
CA ALA A 106 -9.83 -7.58 8.74
C ALA A 106 -8.85 -8.74 9.02
N ALA A 107 -8.04 -8.64 10.07
CA ALA A 107 -7.15 -9.69 10.56
C ALA A 107 -7.71 -10.47 11.77
N LEU A 108 -8.81 -9.99 12.39
CA LEU A 108 -9.55 -10.69 13.46
C LEU A 108 -10.66 -11.55 12.84
#